data_AF-A0A2V9B360-F1
#
_entry.id   AF-A0A2V9B360-F1
#
_cell.length_a   1.000
_cell.length_b   1.000
_cell.length_c   1.000
_cell.angle_alpha   90.00
_cell.angle_beta   90.00
_cell.angle_gamma   90.00
#
_symmetry.space_group_name_H-M   'P 1'
#
loop_
_entity.id
_entity.type
_entity.pdbx_description
1 polymer ?
#
loop_
_entity_poly.entity_id
_entity_poly.type
_entity_poly.pdbx_seq_one_letter_code
_entity_poly.pdbx_strand_id
1 'polypeptide(L)'
;MSQAGNGRTAKAIWAPEPVLTPERKLWRAVLEQAYEDAELPQCEQGRARIRARRYLRADSPREEAALKCVCEFAEVPADRLIPWARRRYPAAAAVNTVVPPAMPVRAQSRNL
;
A
#
# COMPACT_ATOMS: atom_id res chain seq x y z
N MET A 1 22.95 37.10 49.90
CA MET A 1 23.10 35.64 49.68
C MET A 1 21.81 35.19 48.99
N SER A 2 21.84 35.11 47.65
CA SER A 2 21.61 33.88 46.87
C SER A 2 20.11 33.55 46.75
N GLN A 3 19.47 33.34 45.60
CA GLN A 3 19.92 32.91 44.28
C GLN A 3 18.76 33.07 43.28
N ALA A 4 19.08 33.39 42.04
CA ALA A 4 18.16 33.44 40.92
C ALA A 4 17.55 32.06 40.61
N GLY A 5 16.23 32.01 40.40
CA GLY A 5 15.51 30.86 39.84
C GLY A 5 14.90 31.21 38.49
N ASN A 6 15.76 31.56 37.53
CA ASN A 6 15.37 31.70 36.13
C ASN A 6 15.27 30.30 35.52
N GLY A 7 14.20 30.01 34.77
CA GLY A 7 14.31 29.00 33.73
C GLY A 7 13.07 28.16 33.45
N ARG A 8 12.62 28.33 32.21
CA ARG A 8 11.92 27.34 31.37
C ARG A 8 10.43 27.24 31.60
N THR A 9 9.74 28.32 31.23
CA THR A 9 8.56 28.16 30.38
C THR A 9 8.93 27.21 29.24
N ALA A 10 8.47 25.97 29.35
CA ALA A 10 8.58 25.00 28.28
C ALA A 10 7.97 25.64 27.04
N LYS A 11 8.81 25.96 26.03
CA LYS A 11 8.32 26.30 24.70
C LYS A 11 7.49 25.10 24.26
N ALA A 12 6.17 25.23 24.35
CA ALA A 12 5.28 24.37 23.60
C ALA A 12 5.77 24.49 22.16
N ILE A 13 6.38 23.42 21.66
CA ILE A 13 6.72 23.27 20.27
C ILE A 13 5.36 23.24 19.60
N TRP A 14 4.86 24.42 19.23
CA TRP A 14 3.76 24.58 18.29
C TRP A 14 4.22 23.85 17.04
N ALA A 15 3.89 22.57 16.93
CA ALA A 15 3.95 21.86 15.68
C ALA A 15 2.89 22.56 14.81
N PRO A 16 3.29 23.25 13.72
CA PRO A 16 2.30 23.75 12.79
C PRO A 16 1.51 22.53 12.34
N GLU A 17 0.19 22.56 12.53
CA GLU A 17 -0.67 21.55 11.93
C GLU A 17 -0.32 21.54 10.44
N PRO A 18 0.13 20.40 9.86
CA PRO A 18 0.61 20.39 8.49
C PRO A 18 -0.54 20.87 7.62
N VAL A 19 -0.34 22.02 6.94
CA VAL A 19 -1.34 22.62 6.09
C VAL A 19 -1.59 21.63 4.95
N LEU A 20 -2.66 20.85 5.08
CA LEU A 20 -3.10 19.90 4.07
C LEU A 20 -3.72 20.70 2.92
N THR A 21 -2.88 21.05 1.95
CA THR A 21 -3.33 21.67 0.71
C THR A 21 -4.41 20.78 0.04
N PRO A 22 -5.35 21.36 -0.72
CA PRO A 22 -6.37 20.57 -1.44
C PRO A 22 -5.76 19.47 -2.32
N GLU A 23 -4.64 19.77 -2.98
CA GLU A 23 -3.89 18.82 -3.80
C GLU A 23 -3.33 17.65 -2.98
N ARG A 24 -2.82 17.93 -1.78
CA ARG A 24 -2.34 16.90 -0.86
C ARG A 24 -3.46 16.01 -0.33
N LYS A 25 -4.64 16.58 -0.06
CA LYS A 25 -5.83 15.80 0.32
C LYS A 25 -6.25 14.86 -0.81
N LEU A 26 -6.21 15.34 -2.06
CA LEU A 26 -6.50 14.52 -3.24
C LEU A 26 -5.54 13.35 -3.36
N TRP A 27 -4.22 13.58 -3.29
CA TRP A 27 -3.24 12.50 -3.46
C TRP A 27 -3.27 11.47 -2.33
N ARG A 28 -3.60 11.89 -1.09
CA ARG A 28 -3.84 10.94 0.01
C ARG A 28 -5.07 10.08 -0.24
N ALA A 29 -6.17 10.68 -0.71
CA ALA A 29 -7.38 9.93 -1.07
C ALA A 29 -7.12 8.95 -2.23
N VAL A 30 -6.33 9.33 -3.24
CA VAL A 30 -5.93 8.43 -4.34
C VAL A 30 -5.13 7.23 -3.81
N LEU A 31 -4.20 7.45 -2.87
CA LEU A 31 -3.46 6.34 -2.27
C LEU A 31 -4.37 5.45 -1.43
N GLU A 32 -5.22 6.02 -0.59
CA GLU A 32 -6.18 5.30 0.26
C GLU A 32 -7.10 4.42 -0.59
N GLN A 33 -7.68 4.97 -1.66
CA GLN A 33 -8.49 4.20 -2.62
C GLN A 33 -7.69 3.05 -3.25
N ALA A 34 -6.43 3.29 -3.62
CA ALA A 34 -5.58 2.24 -4.19
C ALA A 34 -5.30 1.11 -3.18
N TYR A 35 -5.23 1.40 -1.88
CA TYR A 35 -5.13 0.39 -0.83
C TYR A 35 -6.41 -0.42 -0.70
N GLU A 36 -7.57 0.24 -0.63
CA GLU A 36 -8.88 -0.41 -0.56
C GLU A 36 -9.09 -1.33 -1.76
N ASP A 37 -8.83 -0.81 -2.96
CA ASP A 37 -8.96 -1.55 -4.21
C ASP A 37 -8.02 -2.77 -4.26
N ALA A 38 -6.84 -2.69 -3.65
CA ALA A 38 -5.88 -3.80 -3.60
C ALA A 38 -6.32 -4.95 -2.67
N GLU A 39 -7.11 -4.63 -1.63
CA GLU A 39 -7.64 -5.57 -0.65
C GLU A 39 -9.05 -6.10 -1.03
N LEU A 40 -9.68 -5.57 -2.09
CA LEU A 40 -10.98 -6.04 -2.58
C LEU A 40 -11.06 -7.58 -2.76
N PRO A 41 -12.18 -8.22 -2.40
CA PRO A 41 -12.41 -9.64 -2.65
C PRO A 41 -12.34 -9.98 -4.13
N GLN A 42 -11.91 -11.19 -4.45
CA GLN A 42 -11.67 -11.65 -5.82
C GLN A 42 -12.95 -11.74 -6.68
N CYS A 43 -14.12 -11.72 -6.03
CA CYS A 43 -15.45 -11.90 -6.61
C CYS A 43 -15.95 -10.68 -7.39
N GLU A 44 -15.65 -9.46 -6.95
CA GLU A 44 -16.42 -8.29 -7.41
C GLU A 44 -15.71 -7.46 -8.49
N GLN A 45 -14.38 -7.30 -8.45
CA GLN A 45 -13.67 -6.38 -9.36
C GLN A 45 -12.22 -6.79 -9.63
N GLY A 46 -11.97 -8.03 -10.05
CA GLY A 46 -10.62 -8.58 -10.23
C GLY A 46 -9.66 -7.68 -11.04
N ARG A 47 -10.16 -6.93 -12.04
CA ARG A 47 -9.36 -6.00 -12.85
C ARG A 47 -8.95 -4.72 -12.11
N ALA A 48 -9.77 -4.18 -11.20
CA ALA A 48 -9.43 -3.00 -10.41
C ALA A 48 -8.35 -3.36 -9.39
N ARG A 49 -8.55 -4.48 -8.68
CA ARG A 49 -7.58 -5.06 -7.74
C ARG A 49 -6.21 -5.33 -8.36
N ILE A 50 -6.17 -5.95 -9.55
CA ILE A 50 -4.91 -6.22 -10.27
C ILE A 50 -4.21 -4.90 -10.66
N ARG A 51 -4.97 -3.91 -11.13
CA ARG A 51 -4.43 -2.59 -11.50
C ARG A 51 -3.88 -1.84 -10.28
N ALA A 52 -4.60 -1.81 -9.17
CA ALA A 52 -4.17 -1.16 -7.94
C ALA A 52 -2.90 -1.78 -7.36
N ARG A 53 -2.82 -3.12 -7.32
CA ARG A 53 -1.60 -3.84 -6.89
C ARG A 53 -0.41 -3.52 -7.78
N ARG A 54 -0.59 -3.55 -9.10
CA ARG A 54 0.47 -3.21 -10.06
C ARG A 54 0.93 -1.76 -9.88
N TYR A 55 -0.01 -0.84 -9.69
CA TYR A 55 0.29 0.56 -9.44
C TYR A 55 1.16 0.73 -8.18
N LEU A 56 0.78 0.12 -7.05
CA LEU A 56 1.53 0.20 -5.80
C LEU A 56 2.93 -0.43 -5.85
N ARG A 57 3.13 -1.44 -6.70
CA ARG A 57 4.45 -2.08 -6.87
C ARG A 57 5.42 -1.29 -7.72
N ALA A 58 4.91 -0.39 -8.57
CA ALA A 58 5.70 0.33 -9.53
C ALA A 58 6.66 -0.61 -10.30
N ASP A 59 6.09 -1.55 -11.08
CA ASP A 59 6.86 -2.61 -11.73
C ASP A 59 7.75 -2.10 -12.87
N SER A 60 7.43 -0.94 -13.45
CA SER A 60 8.27 -0.27 -14.45
C SER A 60 8.94 1.00 -13.92
N PRO A 61 10.12 1.39 -14.45
CA PRO A 61 10.79 2.63 -14.05
C PRO A 61 9.92 3.89 -14.22
N ARG A 62 9.04 3.89 -15.23
CA ARG A 62 8.07 4.97 -15.48
C ARG A 62 6.97 5.02 -14.41
N GLU A 63 6.42 3.87 -14.03
CA GLU A 63 5.43 3.78 -12.95
C GLU A 63 6.08 4.14 -11.60
N GLU A 64 7.34 3.79 -11.38
CA GLU A 64 8.10 4.15 -10.18
C GLU A 64 8.31 5.65 -10.03
N ALA A 65 8.72 6.31 -11.11
CA ALA A 65 8.85 7.77 -11.13
C ALA A 65 7.50 8.45 -10.85
N ALA A 66 6.41 7.99 -11.49
CA ALA A 66 5.08 8.52 -11.27
C ALA A 66 4.60 8.32 -9.83
N LEU A 67 4.80 7.13 -9.26
CA LEU A 67 4.41 6.81 -7.89
C LEU A 67 5.24 7.59 -6.86
N LYS A 68 6.54 7.83 -7.13
CA LYS A 68 7.39 8.69 -6.30
C LYS A 68 6.87 10.11 -6.24
N CYS A 69 6.48 10.71 -7.38
CA CYS A 69 5.86 12.03 -7.40
C CYS A 69 4.55 12.04 -6.58
N VAL A 70 3.69 11.04 -6.75
CA VAL A 70 2.44 10.94 -5.97
C VAL A 70 2.70 10.81 -4.47
N CYS A 71 3.70 10.01 -4.09
CA CYS A 71 4.12 9.84 -2.70
C CYS A 71 4.69 11.14 -2.12
N GLU A 72 5.47 11.89 -2.88
CA GLU A 72 6.00 13.20 -2.50
C GLU A 72 4.86 14.18 -2.21
N PHE A 73 3.88 14.28 -3.12
CA PHE A 73 2.68 15.12 -2.91
C PHE A 73 1.83 14.66 -1.72
N ALA A 74 1.77 13.35 -1.46
CA ALA A 74 1.03 12.79 -0.33
C ALA A 74 1.81 12.83 1.01
N GLU A 75 3.07 13.26 1.00
CA GLU A 75 4.03 13.12 2.11
C GLU A 75 4.11 11.69 2.66
N VAL A 76 4.08 10.70 1.76
CA VAL A 76 4.23 9.28 2.06
C VAL A 76 5.63 8.84 1.63
N PRO A 77 6.37 8.07 2.45
CA PRO A 77 7.70 7.61 2.05
C PRO A 77 7.61 6.50 0.99
N ALA A 78 7.84 6.87 -0.28
CA ALA A 78 7.85 5.95 -1.42
C ALA A 78 8.84 4.78 -1.21
N ASP A 79 10.00 5.07 -0.60
CA ASP A 79 11.05 4.09 -0.30
C ASP A 79 10.61 2.99 0.67
N ARG A 80 9.52 3.21 1.42
CA ARG A 80 8.90 2.20 2.27
C ARG A 80 7.70 1.55 1.60
N LEU A 81 6.89 2.34 0.90
CA LEU A 81 5.67 1.89 0.24
C LEU A 81 5.96 0.88 -0.89
N ILE A 82 6.89 1.18 -1.78
CA ILE A 82 7.17 0.32 -2.95
C ILE A 82 7.73 -1.05 -2.51
N PRO A 83 8.76 -1.14 -1.64
CA PRO A 83 9.24 -2.44 -1.16
C PRO A 83 8.22 -3.20 -0.31
N TRP A 84 7.35 -2.49 0.43
CA TRP A 84 6.23 -3.13 1.13
C TRP A 84 5.23 -3.73 0.14
N ALA A 85 4.82 -2.98 -0.88
CA ALA A 85 3.84 -3.41 -1.88
C ALA A 85 4.36 -4.59 -2.72
N ARG A 86 5.64 -4.58 -3.10
CA ARG A 86 6.28 -5.71 -3.81
C ARG A 86 6.31 -6.98 -2.97
N ARG A 87 6.49 -6.88 -1.64
CA ARG A 87 6.44 -8.01 -0.70
C ARG A 87 5.01 -8.53 -0.49
N ARG A 88 4.05 -7.62 -0.34
CA ARG A 88 2.63 -7.91 -0.06
C ARG A 88 1.91 -8.49 -1.28
N TYR A 89 2.25 -8.01 -2.48
CA TYR A 89 1.57 -8.36 -3.73
C TYR A 89 2.57 -8.94 -4.75
N PRO A 90 3.03 -10.20 -4.58
CA PRO A 90 3.96 -10.79 -5.53
C PRO A 90 3.42 -10.76 -6.97
N ALA A 91 4.32 -10.56 -7.94
CA ALA A 91 3.96 -10.66 -9.36
C ALA A 91 3.32 -12.02 -9.63
N ALA A 92 2.32 -12.07 -10.52
CA ALA A 92 1.66 -13.33 -10.88
C ALA A 92 2.68 -14.39 -11.38
N ALA A 93 3.81 -13.95 -11.95
CA ALA A 93 4.92 -14.81 -12.33
C ALA A 93 5.67 -15.47 -11.15
N ALA A 94 5.56 -14.93 -9.93
CA ALA A 94 6.12 -15.49 -8.70
C ALA A 94 5.15 -16.45 -7.99
N VAL A 95 3.88 -16.46 -8.39
CA VAL A 95 2.92 -17.48 -7.96
C VAL A 95 3.13 -18.70 -8.86
N ASN A 96 4.25 -19.39 -8.69
CA ASN A 96 4.32 -20.80 -9.04
C ASN A 96 3.24 -21.47 -8.21
N THR A 97 2.10 -21.73 -8.84
CA THR A 97 1.03 -22.54 -8.30
C THR A 97 1.65 -23.84 -7.80
N VAL A 98 1.72 -23.98 -6.48
CA VAL A 98 1.62 -25.30 -5.87
C VAL A 98 0.23 -25.79 -6.26
N VAL A 99 0.16 -26.46 -7.41
CA VAL A 99 -1.01 -27.24 -7.80
C VAL A 99 -1.14 -28.32 -6.72
N PRO A 100 -2.22 -28.33 -5.91
CA PRO A 100 -2.44 -29.47 -5.02
C PRO A 100 -2.50 -30.73 -5.90
N PRO A 101 -1.81 -31.83 -5.54
CA PRO A 101 -1.86 -33.04 -6.33
C PRO A 101 -3.32 -33.45 -6.52
N ALA A 102 -3.68 -33.70 -7.78
CA ALA A 102 -5.03 -34.07 -8.18
C ALA A 102 -5.59 -35.13 -7.21
N MET A 103 -6.67 -34.78 -6.50
CA MET A 103 -7.44 -35.75 -5.73
C MET A 103 -7.84 -36.88 -6.69
N PRO A 104 -7.55 -38.16 -6.38
CA PRO A 104 -7.93 -39.26 -7.25
C PRO A 104 -9.47 -39.29 -7.34
N VAL A 105 -9.96 -39.18 -8.57
CA VAL A 105 -11.37 -39.37 -8.91
C VAL A 105 -11.77 -40.74 -8.39
N ARG A 106 -12.59 -40.79 -7.34
CA ARG A 106 -13.21 -42.03 -6.89
C ARG A 106 -14.04 -42.55 -8.05
N ALA A 107 -13.59 -43.66 -8.63
CA ALA A 107 -14.36 -44.45 -9.57
C ALA A 107 -15.73 -44.74 -8.93
N GLN A 108 -16.79 -44.19 -9.53
CA GLN A 108 -18.14 -44.62 -9.19
C GLN A 108 -18.27 -46.06 -9.67
N SER A 109 -18.21 -47.00 -8.73
CA SER A 109 -18.57 -48.38 -8.97
C SER A 109 -20.02 -48.42 -9.41
N ARG A 110 -20.17 -48.70 -10.71
CA ARG A 110 -21.37 -49.17 -11.39
C ARG A 110 -21.94 -50.34 -10.59
N ASN A 111 -23.09 -50.17 -9.96
CA ASN A 111 -23.86 -51.30 -9.43
C ASN A 111 -24.98 -51.64 -10.43
N LEU A 112 -25.06 -52.95 -10.66
CA LEU A 112 -25.93 -53.70 -11.57
C LEU A 112 -27.42 -53.45 -11.30
#